data_AF-R1GTM1-F1
#
_entry.id   AF-R1GTM1-F1
#
_cell.length_a   1.000
_cell.length_b   1.000
_cell.length_c   1.000
_cell.angle_alpha   90.00
_cell.angle_beta   90.00
_cell.angle_gamma   90.00
#
_symmetry.space_group_name_H-M   'P 1'
#
loop_
_entity.id
_entity.type
_entity.pdbx_description
1 polymer ?
#
loop_
_entity_poly.entity_id
_entity_poly.type
_entity_poly.pdbx_seq_one_letter_code
_entity_poly.pdbx_strand_id
1 'polypeptide(L)'
;MHEQYGEIVRLGPDQLSFINPQAWKDIYGHRIGSASKKAVRKDWRKYTADVNGHINMVTALDDTEHAQFRKVFTNAFSEKALRQQESLIKSYADHLIRNLGKVTGETNIILHYNCTTFDIMGDLAFGESLGLLDQSDLSPWVRAIFENIKVIELLSIGREYPILGALTRILLPKSLLDQGKYHFQHSVERVDRRMEHGITEKPDIWNLVLQKGQDVLTRETMYTHASAFMVAGTETTATVLSSLTYFLLKNPEKLRKVTDEFGIPRDAPDLFEAVVEF
;
A
#
# COMPACT_ATOMS: atom_id res chain seq x y z
N MET A 1 6.53 -15.44 -23.25
CA MET A 1 7.43 -14.46 -23.92
C MET A 1 8.90 -14.74 -23.60
N HIS A 2 9.34 -14.62 -22.33
CA HIS A 2 10.74 -14.93 -21.96
C HIS A 2 11.19 -16.35 -22.30
N GLU A 3 10.28 -17.33 -22.21
CA GLU A 3 10.53 -18.72 -22.67
C GLU A 3 10.93 -18.82 -24.15
N GLN A 4 10.46 -17.90 -25.00
CA GLN A 4 10.71 -17.90 -26.44
C GLN A 4 11.88 -16.99 -26.85
N TYR A 5 11.97 -15.81 -26.23
CA TYR A 5 12.89 -14.74 -26.65
C TYR A 5 14.10 -14.56 -25.73
N GLY A 6 14.19 -15.36 -24.66
CA GLY A 6 15.32 -15.36 -23.73
C GLY A 6 15.15 -14.42 -22.54
N GLU A 7 16.24 -14.22 -21.80
CA GLU A 7 16.21 -13.57 -20.49
C GLU A 7 15.96 -12.06 -20.52
N ILE A 8 16.21 -11.43 -21.68
CA ILE A 8 16.07 -9.99 -21.90
C ILE A 8 15.19 -9.80 -23.13
N VAL A 9 14.04 -9.16 -22.96
CA VAL A 9 13.07 -8.96 -24.05
C VAL A 9 12.70 -7.48 -24.15
N ARG A 10 12.77 -6.94 -25.36
CA ARG A 10 12.33 -5.57 -25.65
C ARG A 10 10.80 -5.55 -25.82
N LEU A 11 10.11 -4.83 -24.94
CA LEU A 11 8.66 -4.65 -24.98
C LEU A 11 8.24 -3.42 -25.79
N GLY A 12 9.12 -2.42 -25.89
CA GLY A 12 8.89 -1.17 -26.59
C GLY A 12 10.19 -0.47 -27.00
N PRO A 13 10.12 0.70 -27.63
CA PRO A 13 11.31 1.44 -28.07
C PRO A 13 12.32 1.70 -26.94
N ASP A 14 11.82 1.97 -25.73
CA ASP A 14 12.58 2.32 -24.53
C ASP A 14 12.26 1.40 -23.32
N GLN A 15 11.62 0.25 -23.55
CA GLN A 15 11.25 -0.70 -22.50
C GLN A 15 11.90 -2.08 -22.70
N LEU A 16 12.61 -2.54 -21.67
CA LEU A 16 13.20 -3.87 -21.59
C LEU A 16 12.65 -4.60 -20.37
N SER A 17 12.26 -5.85 -20.56
CA SER A 17 11.89 -6.79 -19.51
C SER A 17 13.04 -7.76 -19.27
N PHE A 18 13.32 -8.05 -18.00
CA PHE A 18 14.44 -8.88 -17.57
C PHE A 18 13.95 -9.97 -16.63
N ILE A 19 14.40 -11.20 -16.86
CA ILE A 19 14.28 -12.31 -15.89
C ILE A 19 15.64 -12.81 -15.39
N ASN A 20 16.74 -12.23 -15.88
CA ASN A 20 18.08 -12.56 -15.41
C ASN A 20 18.30 -12.05 -13.96
N PRO A 21 18.70 -12.90 -13.00
CA PRO A 21 18.91 -12.50 -11.60
C PRO A 21 19.95 -11.38 -11.39
N GLN A 22 20.95 -11.27 -12.27
CA GLN A 22 21.97 -10.22 -12.21
C GLN A 22 21.38 -8.83 -12.48
N ALA A 23 20.30 -8.74 -13.28
CA ALA A 23 19.63 -7.48 -13.57
C ALA A 23 19.11 -6.79 -12.30
N TRP A 24 18.70 -7.55 -11.28
CA TRP A 24 18.30 -6.98 -10.00
C TRP A 24 19.43 -6.16 -9.36
N LYS A 25 20.64 -6.70 -9.31
CA LYS A 25 21.81 -6.02 -8.75
C LYS A 25 22.23 -4.83 -9.62
N ASP A 26 22.16 -4.97 -10.94
CA ASP A 26 22.59 -3.91 -11.86
C ASP A 26 21.62 -2.72 -11.88
N ILE A 27 20.31 -2.98 -11.72
CA ILE A 27 19.23 -1.98 -11.75
C ILE A 27 18.99 -1.38 -10.35
N TYR A 28 18.86 -2.21 -9.31
CA TYR A 28 18.46 -1.79 -7.96
C TYR A 28 19.57 -1.89 -6.90
N GLY A 29 20.72 -2.50 -7.22
CA GLY A 29 21.83 -2.66 -6.28
C GLY A 29 22.54 -1.35 -5.93
N HIS A 30 23.27 -1.36 -4.80
CA HIS A 30 24.05 -0.21 -4.35
C HIS A 30 25.19 0.10 -5.32
N ARG A 31 25.22 1.31 -5.86
CA ARG A 31 26.24 1.75 -6.83
C ARG A 31 27.28 2.63 -6.17
N ILE A 32 28.56 2.33 -6.40
CA ILE A 32 29.72 3.06 -5.84
C ILE A 32 30.41 3.87 -6.94
N GLY A 33 30.95 5.03 -6.59
CA GLY A 33 31.79 5.84 -7.50
C GLY A 33 31.02 6.42 -8.69
N SER A 34 31.61 6.38 -9.89
CA SER A 34 31.00 6.97 -11.10
C SER A 34 29.71 6.26 -11.57
N ALA A 35 29.46 5.03 -11.10
CA ALA A 35 28.24 4.28 -11.40
C ALA A 35 27.01 4.84 -10.66
N SER A 36 27.17 5.58 -9.56
CA SER A 36 26.04 6.21 -8.85
C SER A 36 25.30 7.23 -9.72
N LYS A 37 26.00 7.88 -10.66
CA LYS A 37 25.42 8.84 -11.61
C LYS A 37 24.60 8.20 -12.74
N LYS A 38 24.57 6.86 -12.82
CA LYS A 38 23.86 6.09 -13.85
C LYS A 38 22.62 5.37 -13.31
N ALA A 39 21.97 5.93 -12.29
CA ALA A 39 20.79 5.30 -11.74
C ALA A 39 19.69 5.15 -12.81
N VAL A 40 19.11 3.95 -12.89
CA VAL A 40 17.90 3.73 -13.70
C VAL A 40 16.81 4.55 -13.06
N ARG A 41 16.41 5.62 -13.73
CA ARG A 41 15.37 6.53 -13.23
C ARG A 41 14.01 5.86 -13.31
N LYS A 42 13.13 6.23 -12.39
CA LYS A 42 11.71 5.90 -12.49
C LYS A 42 11.13 6.45 -13.78
N ASP A 43 10.20 5.71 -14.35
CA ASP A 43 9.47 6.13 -15.55
C ASP A 43 8.49 7.25 -15.21
N TRP A 44 8.79 8.48 -15.65
CA TRP A 44 7.95 9.66 -15.42
C TRP A 44 6.52 9.49 -15.96
N ARG A 45 6.31 8.57 -16.93
CA ARG A 45 4.99 8.28 -17.49
C ARG A 45 4.12 7.51 -16.52
N LYS A 46 4.69 6.85 -15.51
CA LYS A 46 3.97 6.06 -14.50
C LYS A 46 3.94 6.74 -13.14
N TYR A 47 5.03 7.43 -12.80
CA TYR A 47 5.20 8.09 -11.51
C TYR A 47 4.97 9.60 -11.68
N THR A 48 3.74 10.04 -11.48
CA THR A 48 3.35 11.47 -11.57
C THR A 48 2.97 12.07 -10.24
N ALA A 49 2.98 13.40 -10.19
CA ALA A 49 2.39 14.14 -9.09
C ALA A 49 0.92 13.77 -8.86
N ASP A 50 0.49 13.98 -7.62
CA ASP A 50 -0.86 13.75 -7.16
C ASP A 50 -1.81 14.88 -7.62
N VAL A 51 -3.08 14.83 -7.21
CA VAL A 51 -4.13 15.78 -7.62
C VAL A 51 -3.76 17.24 -7.32
N ASN A 52 -3.03 17.51 -6.23
CA ASN A 52 -2.56 18.86 -5.87
C ASN A 52 -1.25 19.27 -6.57
N GLY A 53 -0.74 18.48 -7.51
CA GLY A 53 0.51 18.76 -8.21
C GLY A 53 1.79 18.54 -7.40
N HIS A 54 1.69 18.03 -6.18
CA HIS A 54 2.85 17.66 -5.36
C HIS A 54 3.19 16.18 -5.51
N ILE A 55 4.45 15.84 -5.23
CA ILE A 55 4.95 14.46 -5.26
C ILE A 55 5.15 13.92 -3.85
N ASN A 56 5.18 12.61 -3.75
CA ASN A 56 5.45 11.87 -2.51
C ASN A 56 6.64 10.93 -2.70
N MET A 57 7.01 10.19 -1.65
CA MET A 57 8.12 9.23 -1.70
C MET A 57 7.99 8.22 -2.84
N VAL A 58 6.78 7.77 -3.19
CA VAL A 58 6.60 6.80 -4.28
C VAL A 58 6.83 7.46 -5.64
N THR A 59 6.35 8.69 -5.82
CA THR A 59 6.35 9.39 -7.12
C THR A 59 7.57 10.28 -7.36
N ALA A 60 8.42 10.50 -6.34
CA ALA A 60 9.69 11.22 -6.48
C ALA A 60 10.60 10.53 -7.51
N LEU A 61 10.91 11.26 -8.59
CA LEU A 61 11.77 10.82 -9.69
C LEU A 61 13.26 11.11 -9.44
N ASP A 62 13.55 12.14 -8.65
CA ASP A 62 14.91 12.49 -8.25
C ASP A 62 15.32 11.73 -6.97
N ASP A 63 16.50 11.12 -7.01
CA ASP A 63 17.01 10.31 -5.89
C ASP A 63 17.30 11.15 -4.65
N THR A 64 17.66 12.43 -4.81
CA THR A 64 17.95 13.34 -3.68
C THR A 64 16.66 13.68 -2.96
N GLU A 65 15.62 14.05 -3.69
CA GLU A 65 14.30 14.35 -3.14
C GLU A 65 13.67 13.10 -2.50
N HIS A 66 13.76 11.95 -3.17
CA HIS A 66 13.36 10.67 -2.59
C HIS A 66 14.09 10.37 -1.28
N ALA A 67 15.41 10.59 -1.23
CA ALA A 67 16.21 10.39 -0.02
C ALA A 67 15.81 11.34 1.11
N GLN A 68 15.44 12.59 0.79
CA GLN A 68 14.93 13.55 1.76
C GLN A 68 13.60 13.08 2.36
N PHE A 69 12.60 12.71 1.53
CA PHE A 69 11.35 12.15 2.02
C PHE A 69 11.57 10.89 2.84
N ARG A 70 12.42 9.97 2.36
CA ARG A 70 12.76 8.75 3.09
C ARG A 70 13.35 9.07 4.47
N LYS A 71 14.28 10.03 4.55
CA LYS A 71 14.89 10.45 5.83
C LYS A 71 13.84 11.01 6.80
N VAL A 72 12.81 11.67 6.29
CA VAL A 72 11.70 12.16 7.11
C VAL A 72 10.95 10.99 7.75
N PHE A 73 10.45 10.06 6.94
CA PHE A 73 9.60 8.99 7.46
C PHE A 73 10.34 7.79 8.07
N THR A 74 11.66 7.66 7.88
CA THR A 74 12.45 6.51 8.40
C THR A 74 12.22 6.26 9.89
N ASN A 75 12.06 7.32 10.70
CA ASN A 75 11.80 7.17 12.13
C ASN A 75 10.41 6.56 12.42
N ALA A 76 9.40 6.96 11.64
CA ALA A 76 8.04 6.46 11.78
C ALA A 76 7.91 4.96 11.45
N PHE A 77 8.87 4.42 10.68
CA PHE A 77 8.96 3.01 10.32
C PHE A 77 10.14 2.29 11.01
N SER A 78 10.67 2.85 12.10
CA SER A 78 11.76 2.23 12.87
C SER A 78 11.25 1.09 13.75
N GLU A 79 12.14 0.15 14.16
CA GLU A 79 11.77 -0.93 15.09
C GLU A 79 11.15 -0.38 16.40
N LYS A 80 11.70 0.73 16.91
CA LYS A 80 11.16 1.39 18.10
C LYS A 80 9.71 1.87 17.88
N ALA A 81 9.43 2.49 16.73
CA ALA A 81 8.09 2.93 16.38
C ALA A 81 7.13 1.74 16.22
N LEU A 82 7.56 0.67 15.54
CA LEU A 82 6.76 -0.54 15.37
C LEU A 82 6.39 -1.18 16.71
N ARG A 83 7.31 -1.23 17.68
CA ARG A 83 7.02 -1.70 19.04
C ARG A 83 6.00 -0.82 19.76
N GLN A 84 6.03 0.50 19.53
CA GLN A 84 5.02 1.41 20.08
C GLN A 84 3.65 1.20 19.43
N GLN A 85 3.61 0.83 18.15
CA GLN A 85 2.38 0.57 17.38
C GLN A 85 1.83 -0.86 17.57
N GLU A 86 2.58 -1.77 18.20
CA GLU A 86 2.22 -3.18 18.35
C GLU A 86 0.85 -3.38 19.01
N SER A 87 0.55 -2.62 20.06
CA SER A 87 -0.73 -2.72 20.79
C SER A 87 -1.93 -2.35 19.91
N LEU A 88 -1.77 -1.36 19.04
CA LEU A 88 -2.78 -0.95 18.05
C LEU A 88 -2.99 -2.06 17.02
N ILE A 89 -1.92 -2.58 16.43
CA ILE A 89 -2.02 -3.63 15.41
C ILE A 89 -2.65 -4.90 16.01
N LYS A 90 -2.25 -5.26 17.23
CA LYS A 90 -2.80 -6.41 17.95
C LYS A 90 -4.31 -6.23 18.21
N SER A 91 -4.76 -5.04 18.60
CA SER A 91 -6.18 -4.82 18.87
C SER A 91 -7.05 -5.04 17.62
N TYR A 92 -6.55 -4.63 16.44
CA TYR A 92 -7.18 -4.91 15.15
C TYR A 92 -7.13 -6.38 14.76
N ALA A 93 -6.01 -7.07 15.01
CA ALA A 93 -5.94 -8.52 14.81
C ALA A 93 -6.95 -9.27 15.69
N ASP A 94 -7.03 -8.92 16.98
CA ASP A 94 -8.02 -9.49 17.89
C ASP A 94 -9.46 -9.18 17.43
N HIS A 95 -9.70 -7.98 16.90
CA HIS A 95 -10.99 -7.58 16.35
C HIS A 95 -11.37 -8.40 15.10
N LEU A 96 -10.42 -8.58 14.17
CA LEU A 96 -10.60 -9.42 12.99
C LEU A 96 -11.00 -10.84 13.39
N ILE A 97 -10.26 -11.46 14.33
CA ILE A 97 -10.58 -12.81 14.82
C ILE A 97 -11.96 -12.86 15.46
N ARG A 98 -12.34 -11.86 16.28
CA ARG A 98 -13.69 -11.78 16.85
C ARG A 98 -14.78 -11.68 15.80
N ASN A 99 -14.56 -10.96 14.68
CA ASN A 99 -15.56 -10.85 13.62
C ASN A 99 -15.65 -12.13 12.79
N LEU A 100 -14.51 -12.75 12.47
CA LEU A 100 -14.48 -14.05 11.80
C LEU A 100 -15.16 -15.15 12.65
N GLY A 101 -14.99 -15.13 13.98
CA GLY A 101 -15.66 -16.08 14.88
C GLY A 101 -17.18 -15.94 14.97
N LYS A 102 -17.76 -14.83 14.47
CA LYS A 102 -19.21 -14.63 14.37
C LYS A 102 -19.80 -15.06 13.02
N VAL A 103 -18.95 -15.31 12.03
CA VAL A 103 -19.38 -15.73 10.70
C VAL A 103 -19.93 -17.16 10.80
N THR A 104 -21.16 -17.36 10.33
CA THR A 104 -21.74 -18.68 10.10
C THR A 104 -21.65 -19.01 8.62
N GLY A 105 -20.75 -19.91 8.23
CA GLY A 105 -20.56 -20.33 6.83
C GLY A 105 -19.38 -19.64 6.13
N GLU A 106 -19.45 -19.55 4.81
CA GLU A 106 -18.39 -18.98 3.99
C GLU A 106 -18.31 -17.45 4.13
N THR A 107 -17.11 -16.90 4.00
CA THR A 107 -16.89 -15.46 4.03
C THR A 107 -15.74 -15.03 3.14
N ASN A 108 -15.79 -13.78 2.67
CA ASN A 108 -14.74 -13.21 1.84
C ASN A 108 -13.58 -12.72 2.71
N ILE A 109 -12.56 -13.56 2.92
CA ILE A 109 -11.39 -13.22 3.73
C ILE A 109 -10.61 -12.00 3.18
N ILE A 110 -10.64 -11.78 1.86
CA ILE A 110 -9.99 -10.64 1.21
C ILE A 110 -10.65 -9.33 1.67
N LEU A 111 -11.98 -9.31 1.78
CA LEU A 111 -12.71 -8.14 2.28
C LEU A 111 -12.33 -7.84 3.73
N HIS A 112 -12.32 -8.86 4.59
CA HIS A 112 -11.93 -8.72 5.99
C HIS A 112 -10.51 -8.15 6.15
N TYR A 113 -9.53 -8.70 5.42
CA TYR A 113 -8.16 -8.18 5.45
C TYR A 113 -8.04 -6.76 4.90
N ASN A 114 -8.78 -6.41 3.85
CA ASN A 114 -8.83 -5.03 3.38
C ASN A 114 -9.41 -4.12 4.47
N CYS A 115 -10.57 -4.41 5.05
CA CYS A 115 -11.13 -3.62 6.14
C CYS A 115 -10.15 -3.45 7.30
N THR A 116 -9.50 -4.53 7.75
CA THR A 116 -8.51 -4.48 8.85
C THR A 116 -7.32 -3.61 8.49
N THR A 117 -6.71 -3.78 7.32
CA THR A 117 -5.51 -3.02 6.93
C THR A 117 -5.82 -1.54 6.68
N PHE A 118 -7.00 -1.22 6.12
CA PHE A 118 -7.47 0.14 5.98
C PHE A 118 -7.74 0.82 7.33
N ASP A 119 -8.33 0.13 8.29
CA ASP A 119 -8.54 0.69 9.64
C ASP A 119 -7.22 0.91 10.38
N ILE A 120 -6.27 -0.04 10.31
CA ILE A 120 -4.91 0.12 10.86
C ILE A 120 -4.24 1.35 10.25
N MET A 121 -4.25 1.48 8.92
CA MET A 121 -3.66 2.63 8.26
C MET A 121 -4.43 3.93 8.53
N GLY A 122 -5.74 3.87 8.77
CA GLY A 122 -6.52 5.00 9.27
C GLY A 122 -5.96 5.54 10.58
N ASP A 123 -5.75 4.67 11.57
CA ASP A 123 -5.15 5.08 12.85
C ASP A 123 -3.70 5.55 12.68
N LEU A 124 -2.89 4.85 11.87
CA LEU A 124 -1.48 5.21 11.69
C LEU A 124 -1.26 6.50 10.88
N ALA A 125 -2.12 6.77 9.89
CA ALA A 125 -1.99 7.94 9.01
C ALA A 125 -2.85 9.13 9.47
N PHE A 126 -3.91 8.92 10.23
CA PHE A 126 -4.86 9.97 10.61
C PHE A 126 -5.22 9.99 12.09
N GLY A 127 -4.74 9.04 12.89
CA GLY A 127 -5.05 8.96 14.32
C GLY A 127 -6.50 8.59 14.63
N GLU A 128 -7.27 8.17 13.61
CA GLU A 128 -8.67 7.76 13.70
C GLU A 128 -8.95 6.49 12.88
N SER A 129 -9.72 5.57 13.44
CA SER A 129 -10.23 4.40 12.73
C SER A 129 -11.20 4.79 11.61
N LEU A 130 -11.31 3.96 10.57
CA LEU A 130 -12.29 4.15 9.50
C LEU A 130 -13.60 3.38 9.78
N GLY A 131 -13.62 2.52 10.81
CA GLY A 131 -14.77 1.72 11.23
C GLY A 131 -15.19 0.66 10.21
N LEU A 132 -14.29 0.25 9.31
CA LEU A 132 -14.60 -0.65 8.20
C LEU A 132 -14.75 -2.09 8.67
N LEU A 133 -13.93 -2.49 9.64
CA LEU A 133 -13.92 -3.84 10.17
C LEU A 133 -15.18 -4.14 10.99
N ASP A 134 -15.73 -3.14 11.68
CA ASP A 134 -17.00 -3.25 12.43
C ASP A 134 -18.16 -3.66 11.53
N GLN A 135 -18.22 -3.08 10.33
CA GLN A 135 -19.28 -3.31 9.35
C GLN A 135 -18.92 -4.42 8.37
N SER A 136 -17.64 -4.83 8.32
CA SER A 136 -17.09 -5.73 7.29
C SER A 136 -17.43 -5.27 5.87
N ASP A 137 -17.41 -3.95 5.64
CA ASP A 137 -17.69 -3.34 4.34
C ASP A 137 -16.75 -2.16 4.08
N LEU A 138 -16.46 -1.93 2.80
CA LEU A 138 -15.65 -0.81 2.34
C LEU A 138 -16.52 0.42 2.16
N SER A 139 -16.13 1.52 2.83
CA SER A 139 -16.75 2.81 2.62
C SER A 139 -16.62 3.28 1.16
N PRO A 140 -17.50 4.18 0.69
CA PRO A 140 -17.39 4.77 -0.64
C PRO A 140 -16.00 5.37 -0.92
N TRP A 141 -15.38 5.99 0.09
CA TRP A 141 -14.03 6.53 -0.02
C TRP A 141 -12.96 5.47 -0.24
N VAL A 142 -13.02 4.35 0.49
CA VAL A 142 -12.05 3.25 0.29
C VAL A 142 -12.25 2.60 -1.08
N ARG A 143 -13.49 2.46 -1.56
CA ARG A 143 -13.75 2.00 -2.93
C ARG A 143 -13.15 2.95 -3.97
N ALA A 144 -13.20 4.26 -3.72
CA ALA A 144 -12.60 5.25 -4.61
C ALA A 144 -11.06 5.16 -4.70
N ILE A 145 -10.39 4.60 -3.69
CA ILE A 145 -8.94 4.32 -3.73
C ILE A 145 -8.62 3.32 -4.84
N PHE A 146 -9.34 2.21 -4.90
CA PHE A 146 -9.14 1.21 -5.95
C PHE A 146 -9.47 1.76 -7.34
N GLU A 147 -10.50 2.59 -7.47
CA GLU A 147 -10.82 3.25 -8.74
C GLU A 147 -9.75 4.30 -9.14
N ASN A 148 -9.12 4.98 -8.17
CA ASN A 148 -8.02 5.90 -8.44
C ASN A 148 -6.80 5.20 -9.06
N ILE A 149 -6.47 3.97 -8.62
CA ILE A 149 -5.38 3.19 -9.21
C ILE A 149 -5.62 2.95 -10.71
N LYS A 150 -6.86 2.59 -11.09
CA LYS A 150 -7.23 2.39 -12.50
C LYS A 150 -7.08 3.66 -13.32
N VAL A 151 -7.41 4.82 -12.74
CA VAL A 151 -7.23 6.13 -13.39
C VAL A 151 -5.76 6.42 -13.62
N ILE A 152 -4.91 6.21 -12.62
CA ILE A 152 -3.45 6.41 -12.74
C ILE A 152 -2.90 5.55 -13.87
N GLU A 153 -3.29 4.28 -13.95
CA GLU A 153 -2.85 3.38 -15.02
C GLU A 153 -3.34 3.84 -16.41
N LEU A 154 -4.62 4.21 -16.55
CA LEU A 154 -5.15 4.69 -17.83
C LEU A 154 -4.47 5.97 -18.31
N LEU A 155 -4.19 6.90 -17.39
CA LEU A 155 -3.45 8.11 -17.69
C LEU A 155 -2.00 7.79 -18.11
N SER A 156 -1.39 6.79 -17.48
CA SER A 156 -0.03 6.33 -17.82
C SER A 156 0.03 5.74 -19.24
N ILE A 157 -0.96 4.92 -19.62
CA ILE A 157 -1.12 4.43 -21.00
C ILE A 157 -1.25 5.59 -22.00
N GLY A 158 -2.01 6.63 -21.64
CA GLY A 158 -2.18 7.80 -22.49
C GLY A 158 -0.89 8.62 -22.70
N ARG A 159 0.03 8.59 -21.73
CA ARG A 159 1.36 9.22 -21.85
C ARG A 159 2.32 8.37 -22.69
N GLU A 160 2.20 7.04 -22.61
CA GLU A 160 2.99 6.09 -23.39
C GLU A 160 2.59 6.10 -24.88
N TYR A 161 1.29 6.18 -25.17
CA TYR A 161 0.74 6.11 -26.52
C TYR A 161 -0.09 7.36 -26.84
N PRO A 162 0.49 8.44 -27.40
CA PRO A 162 -0.20 9.73 -27.55
C PRO A 162 -1.53 9.68 -28.31
N ILE A 163 -1.65 8.80 -29.32
CA ILE A 163 -2.89 8.62 -30.08
C ILE A 163 -3.98 7.98 -29.21
N LEU A 164 -3.63 6.92 -28.47
CA LEU A 164 -4.55 6.31 -27.50
C LEU A 164 -4.83 7.29 -26.35
N GLY A 165 -3.85 8.09 -25.93
CA GLY A 165 -4.02 9.13 -24.93
C GLY A 165 -5.01 10.22 -25.31
N ALA A 166 -5.05 10.60 -26.59
CA ALA A 166 -6.08 11.51 -27.10
C ALA A 166 -7.47 10.87 -27.00
N LEU A 167 -7.59 9.57 -27.32
CA LEU A 167 -8.85 8.83 -27.19
C LEU A 167 -9.26 8.63 -25.72
N THR A 168 -8.33 8.30 -24.82
CA THR A 168 -8.64 8.13 -23.40
C THR A 168 -9.11 9.44 -22.79
N ARG A 169 -8.57 10.61 -23.17
CA ARG A 169 -9.10 11.89 -22.68
C ARG A 169 -10.55 12.16 -23.09
N ILE A 170 -10.99 11.64 -24.23
CA ILE A 170 -12.37 11.78 -24.72
C ILE A 170 -13.29 10.76 -24.05
N LEU A 171 -12.81 9.53 -23.87
CA LEU A 171 -13.60 8.39 -23.42
C LEU A 171 -13.59 8.17 -21.90
N LEU A 172 -12.57 8.70 -21.19
CA LEU A 172 -12.42 8.51 -19.75
C LEU A 172 -13.61 9.16 -19.03
N PRO A 173 -14.43 8.36 -18.33
CA PRO A 173 -15.56 8.90 -17.59
C PRO A 173 -15.09 9.94 -16.57
N LYS A 174 -15.74 11.11 -16.57
CA LYS A 174 -15.47 12.15 -15.55
C LYS A 174 -15.62 11.60 -14.14
N SER A 175 -16.57 10.69 -13.93
CA SER A 175 -16.80 10.01 -12.65
C SER A 175 -15.55 9.31 -12.09
N LEU A 176 -14.68 8.77 -12.95
CA LEU A 176 -13.43 8.14 -12.53
C LEU A 176 -12.39 9.19 -12.11
N LEU A 177 -12.24 10.28 -12.88
CA LEU A 177 -11.38 11.40 -12.48
C LEU A 177 -11.83 12.00 -11.14
N ASP A 178 -13.14 12.07 -10.93
CA ASP A 178 -13.74 12.54 -9.69
C ASP A 178 -13.46 11.58 -8.53
N GLN A 179 -13.30 10.26 -8.75
CA GLN A 179 -12.86 9.33 -7.69
C GLN A 179 -11.45 9.66 -7.20
N GLY A 180 -10.52 10.01 -8.10
CA GLY A 180 -9.16 10.40 -7.70
C GLY A 180 -9.15 11.67 -6.84
N LYS A 181 -9.94 12.68 -7.24
CA LYS A 181 -10.13 13.90 -6.44
C LYS A 181 -10.82 13.61 -5.11
N TYR A 182 -11.83 12.73 -5.12
CA TYR A 182 -12.58 12.33 -3.94
C TYR A 182 -11.67 11.61 -2.93
N HIS A 183 -10.82 10.69 -3.40
CA HIS A 183 -9.80 10.05 -2.57
C HIS A 183 -8.87 11.09 -1.94
N PHE A 184 -8.28 11.97 -2.77
CA PHE A 184 -7.33 12.98 -2.33
C PHE A 184 -7.96 13.95 -1.31
N GLN A 185 -9.18 14.42 -1.57
CA GLN A 185 -9.90 15.36 -0.70
C GLN A 185 -10.16 14.76 0.70
N HIS A 186 -10.51 13.48 0.78
CA HIS A 186 -10.66 12.80 2.06
C HIS A 186 -9.33 12.68 2.81
N SER A 187 -8.22 12.44 2.09
CA SER A 187 -6.89 12.47 2.70
C SER A 187 -6.54 13.86 3.23
N VAL A 188 -6.87 14.93 2.51
CA VAL A 188 -6.71 16.33 2.97
C VAL A 188 -7.46 16.57 4.28
N GLU A 189 -8.77 16.31 4.28
CA GLU A 189 -9.63 16.56 5.44
C GLU A 189 -9.18 15.78 6.68
N ARG A 190 -8.73 14.54 6.50
CA ARG A 190 -8.24 13.70 7.60
C ARG A 190 -6.89 14.17 8.12
N VAL A 191 -5.98 14.60 7.24
CA VAL A 191 -4.73 15.24 7.69
C VAL A 191 -5.04 16.49 8.47
N ASP A 192 -5.92 17.37 7.97
CA ASP A 192 -6.25 18.62 8.66
C ASP A 192 -6.83 18.37 10.04
N ARG A 193 -7.86 17.50 10.16
CA ARG A 193 -8.41 17.10 11.46
C ARG A 193 -7.36 16.51 12.38
N ARG A 194 -6.48 15.63 11.87
CA ARG A 194 -5.41 15.06 12.69
C ARG A 194 -4.50 16.17 13.23
N MET A 195 -4.26 17.21 12.47
CA MET A 195 -3.31 18.28 12.81
C MET A 195 -3.86 19.29 13.81
N GLU A 196 -5.17 19.46 13.87
CA GLU A 196 -5.86 20.24 14.91
C GLU A 196 -5.56 19.70 16.33
N HIS A 197 -5.28 18.40 16.46
CA HIS A 197 -4.94 17.77 17.73
C HIS A 197 -3.48 18.00 18.17
N GLY A 198 -2.64 18.60 17.33
CA GLY A 198 -1.23 18.83 17.63
C GLY A 198 -0.42 17.53 17.84
N ILE A 199 0.68 17.64 18.58
CA ILE A 199 1.50 16.48 18.96
C ILE A 199 0.83 15.75 20.13
N THR A 200 0.54 14.47 19.94
CA THR A 200 -0.06 13.60 20.97
C THR A 200 0.88 12.45 21.35
N GLU A 201 0.48 11.63 22.31
CA GLU A 201 1.26 10.44 22.72
C GLU A 201 1.06 9.23 21.79
N LYS A 202 0.06 9.27 20.90
CA LYS A 202 -0.20 8.17 19.97
C LYS A 202 0.99 7.99 19.01
N PRO A 203 1.51 6.79 18.79
CA PRO A 203 2.65 6.57 17.89
C PRO A 203 2.22 6.50 16.41
N ASP A 204 1.41 7.45 15.96
CA ASP A 204 1.06 7.60 14.54
C ASP A 204 2.22 8.19 13.73
N ILE A 205 2.15 8.06 12.40
CA ILE A 205 3.22 8.48 11.49
C ILE A 205 3.57 9.96 11.70
N TRP A 206 2.57 10.80 11.90
CA TRP A 206 2.78 12.24 12.02
C TRP A 206 3.41 12.65 13.34
N ASN A 207 2.98 12.08 14.47
CA ASN A 207 3.66 12.32 15.75
C ASN A 207 5.12 11.89 15.68
N LEU A 208 5.41 10.74 15.09
CA LEU A 208 6.77 10.22 14.98
C LEU A 208 7.66 11.10 14.08
N VAL A 209 7.08 11.75 13.07
CA VAL A 209 7.78 12.72 12.21
C VAL A 209 7.94 14.09 12.90
N LEU A 210 6.85 14.64 13.46
CA LEU A 210 6.80 15.99 14.03
C LEU A 210 7.62 16.09 15.33
N GLN A 211 7.62 15.07 16.19
CA GLN A 211 8.43 15.05 17.43
C GLN A 211 9.94 15.16 17.18
N LYS A 212 10.41 14.80 15.99
CA LYS A 212 11.82 14.88 15.61
C LYS A 212 12.21 16.25 15.04
N GLY A 213 11.29 17.22 14.98
CA GLY A 213 11.56 18.57 14.49
C GLY A 213 11.95 18.62 13.02
N GLN A 214 11.43 17.68 12.22
CA GLN A 214 11.70 17.65 10.79
C GLN A 214 10.77 18.63 10.07
N ASP A 215 11.16 19.92 10.07
CA ASP A 215 10.51 21.06 9.42
C ASP A 215 10.44 20.98 7.87
N VAL A 216 10.55 19.78 7.30
CA VAL A 216 10.73 19.57 5.86
C VAL A 216 9.39 19.42 5.12
N LEU A 217 8.32 19.01 5.81
CA LEU A 217 7.04 18.74 5.15
C LEU A 217 6.11 19.95 5.24
N THR A 218 5.82 20.53 4.09
CA THR A 218 4.68 21.45 3.97
C THR A 218 3.37 20.68 4.13
N ARG A 219 2.29 21.38 4.51
CA ARG A 219 0.95 20.79 4.60
C ARG A 219 0.53 20.08 3.30
N GLU A 220 0.82 20.68 2.15
CA GLU A 220 0.56 20.09 0.82
C GLU A 220 1.32 18.78 0.58
N THR A 221 2.57 18.71 1.04
CA THR A 221 3.37 17.49 0.97
C THR A 221 2.82 16.41 1.90
N MET A 222 2.25 16.79 3.06
CA MET A 222 1.59 15.85 3.96
C MET A 222 0.34 15.23 3.34
N TYR A 223 -0.46 16.01 2.61
CA TYR A 223 -1.66 15.51 1.92
C TYR A 223 -1.34 14.41 0.91
N THR A 224 -0.36 14.63 0.03
CA THR A 224 0.01 13.63 -0.97
C THR A 224 0.67 12.38 -0.34
N HIS A 225 1.42 12.53 0.76
CA HIS A 225 1.95 11.37 1.48
C HIS A 225 0.84 10.58 2.17
N ALA A 226 -0.13 11.25 2.80
CA ALA A 226 -1.31 10.60 3.39
C ALA A 226 -2.12 9.81 2.35
N SER A 227 -2.39 10.41 1.19
CA SER A 227 -3.05 9.72 0.07
C SER A 227 -2.25 8.47 -0.32
N ALA A 228 -0.93 8.61 -0.55
CA ALA A 228 -0.07 7.49 -0.92
C ALA A 228 0.01 6.39 0.15
N PHE A 229 0.03 6.72 1.45
CA PHE A 229 0.04 5.74 2.53
C PHE A 229 -1.21 4.86 2.53
N MET A 230 -2.38 5.46 2.27
CA MET A 230 -3.63 4.71 2.19
C MET A 230 -3.68 3.74 1.01
N VAL A 231 -3.02 4.06 -0.10
CA VAL A 231 -2.91 3.13 -1.24
C VAL A 231 -1.87 2.05 -0.96
N ALA A 232 -0.66 2.45 -0.58
CA ALA A 232 0.48 1.55 -0.53
C ALA A 232 0.46 0.60 0.68
N GLY A 233 -0.04 1.03 1.83
CA GLY A 233 0.05 0.29 3.10
C GLY A 233 -1.07 -0.74 3.33
N THR A 234 -2.15 -0.67 2.56
CA THR A 234 -3.39 -1.40 2.82
C THR A 234 -3.52 -2.63 1.92
N GLU A 235 -3.80 -2.44 0.64
CA GLU A 235 -4.09 -3.48 -0.34
C GLU A 235 -2.93 -4.48 -0.51
N THR A 236 -1.69 -4.01 -0.46
CA THR A 236 -0.49 -4.88 -0.57
C THR A 236 -0.42 -5.87 0.59
N THR A 237 -0.62 -5.38 1.82
CA THR A 237 -0.66 -6.20 3.05
C THR A 237 -1.84 -7.15 3.02
N ALA A 238 -3.03 -6.66 2.65
CA ALA A 238 -4.22 -7.50 2.54
C ALA A 238 -4.05 -8.63 1.52
N THR A 239 -3.39 -8.35 0.39
CA THR A 239 -3.08 -9.34 -0.65
C THR A 239 -2.11 -10.41 -0.14
N VAL A 240 -1.06 -10.02 0.56
CA VAL A 240 -0.09 -10.97 1.16
C VAL A 240 -0.77 -11.85 2.20
N LEU A 241 -1.58 -11.27 3.09
CA LEU A 241 -2.32 -12.03 4.11
C LEU A 241 -3.33 -12.99 3.48
N SER A 242 -4.07 -12.53 2.47
CA SER A 242 -5.02 -13.37 1.73
C SER A 242 -4.32 -14.54 1.04
N SER A 243 -3.19 -14.26 0.39
CA SER A 243 -2.39 -15.28 -0.30
C SER A 243 -1.80 -16.28 0.70
N LEU A 244 -1.26 -15.80 1.82
CA LEU A 244 -0.72 -16.63 2.89
C LEU A 244 -1.79 -17.58 3.42
N THR A 245 -2.97 -17.04 3.78
CA THR A 245 -4.10 -17.83 4.28
C THR A 245 -4.53 -18.86 3.25
N TYR A 246 -4.68 -18.48 1.98
CA TYR A 246 -5.00 -19.42 0.90
C TYR A 246 -3.96 -20.56 0.80
N PHE A 247 -2.66 -20.23 0.73
CA PHE A 247 -1.62 -21.24 0.59
C PHE A 247 -1.48 -22.14 1.82
N LEU A 248 -1.67 -21.62 3.03
CA LEU A 248 -1.67 -22.44 4.24
C LEU A 248 -2.84 -23.42 4.25
N LEU A 249 -4.05 -22.96 3.92
CA LEU A 249 -5.24 -23.80 3.88
C LEU A 249 -5.18 -24.87 2.78
N LYS A 250 -4.55 -24.57 1.64
CA LYS A 250 -4.30 -25.56 0.57
C LYS A 250 -3.14 -26.52 0.89
N ASN A 251 -2.35 -26.27 1.93
CA ASN A 251 -1.20 -27.11 2.32
C ASN A 251 -1.25 -27.48 3.81
N PRO A 252 -2.10 -28.44 4.22
CA PRO A 252 -2.33 -28.76 5.63
C PRO A 252 -1.07 -29.13 6.43
N GLU A 253 -0.08 -29.74 5.79
CA GLU A 253 1.22 -30.05 6.43
C GLU A 253 1.98 -28.78 6.84
N LYS A 254 1.97 -27.74 5.99
CA LYS A 254 2.60 -26.46 6.29
C LYS A 254 1.81 -25.66 7.30
N LEU A 255 0.48 -25.66 7.19
CA LEU A 255 -0.38 -25.07 8.21
C LEU A 255 -0.10 -25.69 9.59
N ARG A 256 -0.07 -27.02 9.67
CA ARG A 256 0.26 -27.75 10.90
C ARG A 256 1.62 -27.33 11.47
N LYS A 257 2.64 -27.22 10.62
CA LYS A 257 3.98 -26.80 11.07
C LYS A 257 3.94 -25.40 11.71
N VAL A 258 3.22 -24.46 11.10
CA VAL A 258 3.09 -23.10 11.64
C VAL A 258 2.27 -23.11 12.94
N THR A 259 1.16 -23.83 13.01
CA THR A 259 0.34 -23.90 14.24
C THR A 259 1.10 -24.55 15.41
N ASP A 260 1.92 -25.56 15.13
CA ASP A 260 2.79 -26.21 16.12
C ASP A 260 3.86 -25.24 16.65
N GLU A 261 4.45 -24.40 15.78
CA GLU A 261 5.43 -23.37 16.17
C GLU A 261 4.85 -22.34 17.15
N PHE A 262 3.56 -21.98 16.99
CA PHE A 262 2.84 -21.08 17.88
C PHE A 262 2.17 -21.78 19.09
N GLY A 263 2.35 -23.10 19.24
CA GLY A 263 1.78 -23.85 20.36
C GLY A 263 0.25 -23.91 20.38
N ILE A 264 -0.40 -23.80 19.21
CA ILE A 264 -1.86 -23.86 19.09
C ILE A 264 -2.31 -25.33 19.29
N PRO A 265 -3.21 -25.63 20.25
CA PRO A 265 -3.62 -27.00 20.56
C PRO A 265 -4.25 -27.72 19.36
N ARG A 266 -3.96 -29.02 19.24
CA ARG A 266 -4.43 -29.90 18.16
C ARG A 266 -5.95 -30.13 18.16
N ASP A 267 -6.61 -29.80 19.26
CA ASP A 267 -8.00 -30.13 19.56
C ASP A 267 -8.91 -28.89 19.43
N ALA A 268 -8.40 -27.78 18.88
CA ALA A 268 -9.20 -26.61 18.58
C ALA A 268 -10.32 -27.01 17.57
N PRO A 269 -11.61 -26.83 17.93
CA PRO A 269 -12.71 -27.28 17.09
C PRO A 269 -12.64 -26.65 15.68
N ASP A 270 -12.60 -27.50 14.65
CA ASP A 270 -12.88 -27.23 13.24
C ASP A 270 -12.36 -25.93 12.61
N LEU A 271 -11.10 -25.58 12.84
CA LEU A 271 -10.37 -24.71 11.90
C LEU A 271 -10.09 -25.42 10.55
N PHE A 272 -10.28 -26.74 10.48
CA PHE A 272 -9.77 -27.60 9.41
C PHE A 272 -10.83 -28.14 8.42
N GLU A 273 -12.13 -28.10 8.73
CA GLU A 273 -13.15 -28.69 7.84
C GLU A 273 -13.78 -27.69 6.83
N ALA A 274 -13.62 -26.37 7.01
CA ALA A 274 -14.35 -25.38 6.21
C ALA A 274 -13.69 -24.97 4.87
N VAL A 275 -12.63 -25.64 4.39
CA VAL A 275 -11.87 -25.17 3.20
C VAL A 275 -11.67 -26.22 2.10
N VAL A 276 -12.41 -27.32 2.19
CA VAL A 276 -12.46 -28.34 1.13
C VAL A 276 -13.72 -28.14 0.32
N GLU A 277 -13.81 -27.04 -0.42
CA GLU A 277 -14.47 -26.97 -1.73
C GLU A 277 -14.28 -25.56 -2.33
N PHE A 278 -13.47 -25.48 -3.38
CA PHE A 278 -13.44 -24.40 -4.37
C PHE A 278 -13.45 -25.09 -5.73
#